data_AF-A0AAE1NSY3-F1
#
_entry.id   AF-A0AAE1NSY3-F1
#
_cell.length_a   1.000
_cell.length_b   1.000
_cell.length_c   1.000
_cell.angle_alpha   90.00
_cell.angle_beta   90.00
_cell.angle_gamma   90.00
#
_symmetry.space_group_name_H-M   'P 1'
#
loop_
_entity.id
_entity.type
_entity.pdbx_description
1 polymer ?
#
loop_
_entity_poly.entity_id
_entity_poly.type
_entity_poly.pdbx_seq_one_letter_code
_entity_poly.pdbx_strand_id
1 'polypeptide(L)'
;MTDVELKNRGNKLFSVRKYEEAIKCYSDAIVKKPSVSVYYTNRALCHLKLKRWEMVCQDCRTALEIDPTLVKAHFFLGQALLETDNFDESIKHLQRAQDLAKEQKVNYGDDIACVIRVARKRRFNVAEERRISQEIELQTYLNRLILEDRDRQIDEVRRKYQDDQDDRSQHQVIRIEQQTDNFITEVNTMFARLDERRRKREVPDYLCGKISFEILREPIVTPSGITYDRKDIEEHLQRVGHFDPITRTDLTVDQLIPNLAMKEVVDSFLTENEWALDY
;
A
#
# COMPACT_ATOMS: atom_id res chain seq x y z
N MET A 1 40.74 21.33 -8.61
CA MET A 1 39.62 21.25 -7.64
C MET A 1 39.71 19.97 -6.84
N THR A 2 39.59 20.04 -5.52
CA THR A 2 39.46 18.87 -4.63
C THR A 2 38.08 18.20 -4.79
N ASP A 3 37.91 16.98 -4.28
CA ASP A 3 36.60 16.30 -4.26
C ASP A 3 35.57 17.08 -3.43
N VAL A 4 36.00 17.67 -2.31
CA VAL A 4 35.16 18.52 -1.45
C VAL A 4 34.73 19.81 -2.17
N GLU A 5 35.63 20.44 -2.94
CA GLU A 5 35.29 21.61 -3.77
C GLU A 5 34.28 21.26 -4.87
N LEU A 6 34.45 20.09 -5.51
CA LEU A 6 33.52 19.58 -6.52
C LEU A 6 32.13 19.32 -5.93
N LYS A 7 32.05 18.70 -4.75
CA LYS A 7 30.80 18.56 -4.00
C LYS A 7 30.16 19.92 -3.71
N ASN A 8 30.94 20.88 -3.20
CA ASN A 8 30.42 22.22 -2.86
C ASN A 8 29.93 22.98 -4.12
N ARG A 9 30.62 22.82 -5.25
CA ARG A 9 30.18 23.35 -6.54
C ARG A 9 28.89 22.68 -7.01
N GLY A 10 28.79 21.35 -6.90
CA GLY A 10 27.57 20.59 -7.16
C GLY A 10 26.39 21.08 -6.31
N ASN A 11 26.60 21.33 -5.01
CA ASN A 11 25.58 21.86 -4.10
C ASN A 11 25.08 23.25 -4.56
N LYS A 12 25.99 24.14 -4.97
CA LYS A 12 25.62 25.46 -5.52
C LYS A 12 24.78 25.32 -6.79
N LEU A 13 25.20 24.46 -7.72
CA LEU A 13 24.45 24.21 -8.95
C LEU A 13 23.06 23.60 -8.68
N PHE A 14 22.97 22.70 -7.70
CA PHE A 14 21.72 22.12 -7.24
C PHE A 14 20.76 23.20 -6.70
N SER A 15 21.25 24.14 -5.89
CA SER A 15 20.41 25.26 -5.38
C SER A 15 19.87 26.17 -6.49
N VAL A 16 20.59 26.28 -7.62
CA VAL A 16 20.17 27.05 -8.81
C VAL A 16 19.36 26.18 -9.78
N ARG A 17 18.94 24.98 -9.37
CA ARG A 17 18.16 24.01 -10.16
C ARG A 17 18.87 23.51 -11.44
N LYS A 18 20.18 23.67 -11.53
CA LYS A 18 21.01 23.15 -12.64
C LYS A 18 21.43 21.71 -12.37
N TYR A 19 20.47 20.79 -12.40
CA TYR A 19 20.68 19.40 -11.97
C TYR A 19 21.68 18.64 -12.84
N GLU A 20 21.69 18.84 -14.15
CA GLU A 20 22.64 18.14 -15.05
C GLU A 20 24.09 18.58 -14.83
N GLU A 21 24.33 19.87 -14.65
CA GLU A 21 25.67 20.39 -14.32
C GLU A 21 26.12 19.93 -12.93
N ALA A 22 25.19 19.84 -11.97
CA ALA A 22 25.47 19.30 -10.64
C ALA A 22 25.86 17.81 -10.70
N ILE A 23 25.18 17.01 -11.53
CA ILE A 23 25.50 15.58 -11.76
C ILE A 23 26.93 15.42 -12.29
N LYS A 24 27.38 16.30 -13.20
CA LYS A 24 28.77 16.28 -13.69
C LYS A 24 29.75 16.55 -12.55
N CYS A 25 29.49 17.58 -11.73
CA CYS A 25 30.35 17.90 -10.59
C CYS A 25 30.42 16.77 -9.55
N TYR A 26 29.30 16.12 -9.24
CA TYR A 26 29.30 14.97 -8.32
C TYR A 26 29.96 13.75 -8.93
N SER A 27 29.78 13.49 -10.23
CA SER A 27 30.49 12.40 -10.93
C SER A 27 32.00 12.62 -10.90
N ASP A 28 32.48 13.84 -11.12
CA ASP A 28 33.90 14.19 -11.00
C ASP A 28 34.41 13.99 -9.56
N ALA A 29 33.58 14.28 -8.55
CA ALA A 29 33.92 14.02 -7.14
C ALA A 29 34.02 12.51 -6.85
N ILE A 30 33.10 11.70 -7.40
CA ILE A 30 33.10 10.24 -7.28
C ILE A 30 34.34 9.63 -7.92
N VAL A 31 34.74 10.09 -9.12
CA VAL A 31 35.97 9.62 -9.79
C VAL A 31 37.21 9.89 -8.91
N LYS A 32 37.24 11.01 -8.18
CA LYS A 32 38.36 11.32 -7.28
C LYS A 32 38.35 10.50 -6.00
N LYS A 33 37.16 10.27 -5.42
CA LYS A 33 37.02 9.51 -4.18
C LYS A 33 35.74 8.68 -4.20
N PRO A 34 35.82 7.42 -4.66
CA PRO A 34 34.66 6.53 -4.77
C PRO A 34 34.14 6.05 -3.41
N SER A 35 34.92 6.16 -2.34
CA SER A 35 34.57 5.62 -1.03
C SER A 35 33.61 6.51 -0.21
N VAL A 36 33.03 7.57 -0.81
CA VAL A 36 32.20 8.54 -0.10
C VAL A 36 30.74 8.41 -0.55
N SER A 37 29.93 7.73 0.28
CA SER A 37 28.49 7.48 0.05
C SER A 37 27.68 8.75 -0.21
N VAL A 38 28.05 9.88 0.42
CA VAL A 38 27.38 11.18 0.28
C VAL A 38 27.37 11.67 -1.17
N TYR A 39 28.42 11.41 -1.95
CA TYR A 39 28.49 11.87 -3.34
C TYR A 39 27.45 11.17 -4.22
N TYR A 40 27.27 9.86 -4.01
CA TYR A 40 26.25 9.07 -4.68
C TYR A 40 24.85 9.54 -4.29
N THR A 41 24.55 9.76 -3.00
CA THR A 41 23.22 10.27 -2.61
C THR A 41 22.91 11.67 -3.12
N ASN A 42 23.90 12.56 -3.21
CA ASN A 42 23.71 13.89 -3.79
C ASN A 42 23.47 13.81 -5.30
N ARG A 43 24.17 12.92 -6.01
CA ARG A 43 23.93 12.65 -7.43
C ARG A 43 22.56 12.01 -7.67
N ALA A 44 22.18 11.03 -6.83
CA ALA A 44 20.87 10.40 -6.82
C ALA A 44 19.75 11.44 -6.63
N LEU A 45 19.92 12.40 -5.73
CA LEU A 45 18.95 13.48 -5.53
C LEU A 45 18.77 14.34 -6.79
N CYS A 46 19.84 14.62 -7.54
CA CYS A 46 19.72 15.28 -8.85
C CYS A 46 18.95 14.42 -9.85
N HIS A 47 19.25 13.12 -9.93
CA HIS A 47 18.54 12.17 -10.79
C HIS A 47 17.05 12.09 -10.44
N LEU A 48 16.72 12.15 -9.15
CA LEU A 48 15.35 12.16 -8.64
C LEU A 48 14.59 13.40 -9.13
N LYS A 49 15.21 14.59 -9.07
CA LYS A 49 14.62 15.82 -9.63
C LYS A 49 14.43 15.77 -11.15
N LEU A 50 15.23 14.97 -11.85
CA LEU A 50 15.11 14.71 -13.29
C LEU A 50 14.24 13.49 -13.62
N LYS A 51 13.63 12.83 -12.62
CA LYS A 51 12.82 11.60 -12.78
C LYS A 51 13.57 10.44 -13.46
N ARG A 52 14.89 10.34 -13.27
CA ARG A 52 15.73 9.25 -13.81
C ARG A 52 15.82 8.11 -12.79
N TRP A 53 14.71 7.40 -12.57
CA TRP A 53 14.54 6.46 -11.45
C TRP A 53 15.58 5.32 -11.42
N GLU A 54 15.90 4.73 -12.56
CA GLU A 54 16.90 3.65 -12.66
C GLU A 54 18.29 4.11 -12.18
N MET A 55 18.69 5.33 -12.55
CA MET A 55 19.96 5.93 -12.09
C MET A 55 19.94 6.24 -10.60
N VAL A 56 18.78 6.65 -10.05
CA VAL A 56 18.61 6.83 -8.60
C VAL A 56 18.81 5.50 -7.88
N CYS A 57 18.22 4.40 -8.37
CA CYS A 57 18.37 3.08 -7.77
C CYS A 57 19.83 2.62 -7.78
N GLN A 58 20.55 2.81 -8.89
CA GLN A 58 21.98 2.47 -8.99
C GLN A 58 22.84 3.28 -8.01
N ASP A 59 22.66 4.60 -7.96
CA ASP A 59 23.42 5.46 -7.05
C ASP A 59 23.09 5.18 -5.58
N CYS A 60 21.82 4.90 -5.24
CA CYS A 60 21.46 4.59 -3.86
C CYS A 60 21.96 3.21 -3.42
N ARG A 61 21.92 2.19 -4.30
CA ARG A 61 22.47 0.87 -3.99
C ARG A 61 23.98 0.95 -3.74
N THR A 62 24.72 1.63 -4.61
CA THR A 62 26.17 1.86 -4.39
C THR A 62 26.46 2.69 -3.13
N ALA A 63 25.63 3.69 -2.82
CA ALA A 63 25.76 4.43 -1.56
C ALA A 63 25.56 3.52 -0.34
N LEU A 64 24.60 2.58 -0.39
CA LEU A 64 24.29 1.64 0.69
C LEU A 64 25.32 0.52 0.84
N GLU A 65 25.99 0.13 -0.24
CA GLU A 65 27.16 -0.78 -0.19
C GLU A 65 28.32 -0.14 0.58
N ILE A 66 28.49 1.18 0.47
CA ILE A 66 29.52 1.94 1.19
C ILE A 66 29.09 2.24 2.62
N ASP A 67 27.86 2.69 2.82
CA ASP A 67 27.29 3.06 4.12
C ASP A 67 25.82 2.60 4.22
N PRO A 68 25.55 1.45 4.86
CA PRO A 68 24.21 0.90 5.01
C PRO A 68 23.37 1.66 6.04
N THR A 69 23.94 2.62 6.78
CA THR A 69 23.22 3.39 7.81
C THR A 69 22.64 4.70 7.26
N LEU A 70 22.85 4.97 5.97
CA LEU A 70 22.48 6.25 5.37
C LEU A 70 20.96 6.34 5.10
N VAL A 71 20.24 7.00 6.01
CA VAL A 71 18.78 7.20 5.95
C VAL A 71 18.33 7.73 4.59
N LYS A 72 19.03 8.75 4.06
CA LYS A 72 18.69 9.37 2.77
C LYS A 72 18.79 8.41 1.59
N ALA A 73 19.77 7.50 1.60
CA ALA A 73 19.94 6.52 0.52
C ALA A 73 18.77 5.53 0.51
N HIS A 74 18.37 5.01 1.66
CA HIS A 74 17.19 4.16 1.78
C HIS A 74 15.90 4.89 1.38
N PHE A 75 15.73 6.15 1.80
CA PHE A 75 14.57 6.96 1.43
C PHE A 75 14.48 7.22 -0.08
N PHE A 76 15.57 7.65 -0.72
CA PHE A 76 15.59 7.90 -2.16
C PHE A 76 15.45 6.62 -2.98
N LEU A 77 16.04 5.50 -2.53
CA LEU A 77 15.85 4.20 -3.14
C LEU A 77 14.38 3.76 -3.06
N GLY A 78 13.77 3.89 -1.88
CA GLY A 78 12.35 3.59 -1.68
C GLY A 78 11.45 4.43 -2.59
N GLN A 79 11.73 5.72 -2.72
CA GLN A 79 10.98 6.61 -3.62
C GLN A 79 11.16 6.25 -5.10
N ALA A 80 12.38 5.91 -5.53
CA ALA A 80 12.61 5.49 -6.91
C ALA A 80 11.94 4.14 -7.22
N LEU A 81 12.01 3.18 -6.28
CA LEU A 81 11.37 1.88 -6.42
C LEU A 81 9.84 1.99 -6.54
N LEU A 82 9.23 2.92 -5.78
CA LEU A 82 7.81 3.24 -5.84
C LEU A 82 7.36 3.72 -7.22
N GLU A 83 8.22 4.45 -7.94
CA GLU A 83 7.94 4.95 -9.29
C GLU A 83 8.29 3.93 -10.39
N THR A 84 9.01 2.85 -10.04
CA THR A 84 9.29 1.70 -10.91
C THR A 84 8.38 0.50 -10.63
N ASP A 85 7.29 0.70 -9.89
CA ASP A 85 6.31 -0.32 -9.48
C ASP A 85 6.87 -1.49 -8.63
N ASN A 86 8.06 -1.33 -8.05
CA ASN A 86 8.68 -2.30 -7.15
C ASN A 86 8.27 -2.03 -5.70
N PHE A 87 6.98 -2.21 -5.39
CA PHE A 87 6.40 -1.77 -4.12
C PHE A 87 6.94 -2.49 -2.88
N ASP A 88 7.18 -3.81 -2.96
CA ASP A 88 7.64 -4.58 -1.79
C ASP A 88 9.07 -4.20 -1.37
N GLU A 89 9.97 -4.02 -2.34
CA GLU A 89 11.34 -3.54 -2.09
C GLU A 89 11.31 -2.08 -1.59
N SER A 90 10.43 -1.25 -2.17
CA SER A 90 10.21 0.14 -1.74
C SER A 90 9.82 0.21 -0.26
N ILE A 91 8.79 -0.53 0.16
CA ILE A 91 8.30 -0.52 1.55
C ILE A 91 9.40 -0.96 2.51
N LYS A 92 10.16 -2.01 2.18
CA LYS A 92 11.27 -2.50 3.01
C LYS A 92 12.34 -1.43 3.23
N HIS A 93 12.77 -0.75 2.17
CA HIS A 93 13.77 0.31 2.30
C HIS A 93 13.23 1.55 3.02
N LEU A 94 11.98 1.94 2.81
CA LEU A 94 11.36 3.04 3.53
C LEU A 94 11.18 2.75 5.02
N GLN A 95 10.80 1.52 5.38
CA GLN A 95 10.77 1.05 6.78
C GLN A 95 12.16 1.11 7.41
N ARG A 96 13.18 0.60 6.70
CA ARG A 96 14.57 0.70 7.18
C ARG A 96 15.03 2.15 7.36
N ALA A 97 14.62 3.05 6.46
CA ALA A 97 14.89 4.48 6.60
C ALA A 97 14.25 5.07 7.86
N GLN A 98 13.01 4.67 8.17
CA GLN A 98 12.30 5.09 9.38
C GLN A 98 12.97 4.58 10.65
N ASP A 99 13.41 3.32 10.67
CA ASP A 99 14.10 2.74 11.83
C ASP A 99 15.44 3.43 12.07
N LEU A 100 16.25 3.61 11.01
CA LEU A 100 17.52 4.33 11.09
C LEU A 100 17.35 5.80 11.50
N ALA A 101 16.27 6.46 11.05
CA ALA A 101 15.96 7.83 11.47
C ALA A 101 15.69 7.90 12.99
N LYS A 102 14.96 6.92 13.53
CA LYS A 102 14.71 6.80 14.98
C LYS A 102 16.01 6.52 15.74
N GLU A 103 16.83 5.57 15.27
CA GLU A 103 18.13 5.24 15.87
C GLU A 103 19.07 6.46 15.92
N GLN A 104 19.14 7.23 14.84
CA GLN A 104 19.98 8.42 14.72
C GLN A 104 19.35 9.68 15.36
N LYS A 105 18.12 9.57 15.89
CA LYS A 105 17.33 10.68 16.44
C LYS A 105 17.16 11.85 15.45
N VAL A 106 17.13 11.55 14.15
CA VAL A 106 16.90 12.54 13.10
C VAL A 106 15.41 12.62 12.82
N ASN A 107 14.85 13.82 12.98
CA ASN A 107 13.43 14.03 12.73
C ASN A 107 13.18 14.36 11.25
N TYR A 108 12.54 13.43 10.53
CA TYR A 108 12.04 13.64 9.17
C TYR A 108 10.54 13.97 9.13
N GLY A 109 9.92 14.24 10.29
CA GLY A 109 8.49 14.53 10.41
C GLY A 109 7.64 13.39 9.85
N ASP A 110 6.65 13.76 9.04
CA ASP A 110 5.74 12.81 8.38
C ASP A 110 6.21 12.40 6.97
N ASP A 111 7.37 12.88 6.49
CA ASP A 111 7.80 12.66 5.10
C ASP A 111 7.97 11.16 4.79
N ILE A 112 8.68 10.42 5.65
CA ILE A 112 8.93 8.98 5.44
C ILE A 112 7.62 8.19 5.60
N ALA A 113 6.84 8.49 6.63
CA ALA A 113 5.59 7.80 6.92
C ALA A 113 4.55 8.01 5.81
N CYS A 114 4.47 9.23 5.26
CA CYS A 114 3.63 9.57 4.11
C CYS A 114 3.98 8.72 2.89
N VAL A 115 5.27 8.60 2.53
CA VAL A 115 5.69 7.79 1.38
C VAL A 115 5.40 6.31 1.60
N ILE A 116 5.55 5.78 2.83
CA ILE A 116 5.16 4.40 3.17
C ILE A 116 3.66 4.17 2.94
N ARG A 117 2.79 5.09 3.39
CA ARG A 117 1.34 5.00 3.17
C ARG A 117 1.02 4.95 1.68
N VAL A 118 1.60 5.86 0.88
CA VAL A 118 1.43 5.89 -0.57
C VAL A 118 1.91 4.58 -1.22
N ALA A 119 3.05 4.04 -0.80
CA ALA A 119 3.59 2.79 -1.34
C ALA A 119 2.66 1.59 -1.05
N ARG A 120 2.16 1.47 0.18
CA ARG A 120 1.21 0.43 0.56
C ARG A 120 -0.10 0.55 -0.22
N LYS A 121 -0.62 1.76 -0.38
CA LYS A 121 -1.83 2.03 -1.18
C LYS A 121 -1.66 1.62 -2.64
N ARG A 122 -0.56 2.02 -3.29
CA ARG A 122 -0.30 1.65 -4.69
C ARG A 122 -0.16 0.13 -4.84
N ARG A 123 0.55 -0.53 -3.91
CA ARG A 123 0.66 -2.00 -3.88
C ARG A 123 -0.70 -2.66 -3.78
N PHE A 124 -1.53 -2.22 -2.84
CA PHE A 124 -2.88 -2.74 -2.65
C PHE A 124 -3.73 -2.56 -3.90
N ASN A 125 -3.73 -1.37 -4.50
CA ASN A 125 -4.51 -1.10 -5.72
C ASN A 125 -4.10 -2.03 -6.87
N VAL A 126 -2.80 -2.22 -7.09
CA VAL A 126 -2.30 -3.13 -8.15
C VAL A 126 -2.67 -4.59 -7.85
N ALA A 127 -2.59 -5.03 -6.60
CA ALA A 127 -3.03 -6.37 -6.20
C ALA A 127 -4.54 -6.54 -6.40
N GLU A 128 -5.33 -5.53 -6.04
CA GLU A 128 -6.79 -5.53 -6.20
C GLU A 128 -7.20 -5.53 -7.67
N GLU A 129 -6.57 -4.72 -8.52
CA GLU A 129 -6.79 -4.71 -9.97
C GLU A 129 -6.52 -6.10 -10.59
N ARG A 130 -5.45 -6.78 -10.15
CA ARG A 130 -5.15 -8.15 -10.60
C ARG A 130 -6.24 -9.13 -10.16
N ARG A 131 -6.70 -9.05 -8.91
CA ARG A 131 -7.79 -9.89 -8.41
C ARG A 131 -9.08 -9.68 -9.19
N ILE A 132 -9.46 -8.42 -9.42
CA ILE A 132 -10.64 -8.06 -10.21
C ILE A 132 -10.51 -8.60 -11.64
N SER A 133 -9.33 -8.46 -12.26
CA SER A 133 -9.09 -9.01 -13.60
C SER A 133 -9.29 -10.51 -13.65
N GLN A 134 -8.78 -11.26 -12.66
CA GLN A 134 -8.95 -12.71 -12.57
C GLN A 134 -10.42 -13.10 -12.34
N GLU A 135 -11.13 -12.36 -11.50
CA GLU A 135 -12.55 -12.60 -11.24
C GLU A 135 -13.40 -12.37 -12.50
N ILE A 136 -13.15 -11.30 -13.25
CA ILE A 136 -13.84 -11.02 -14.52
C ILE A 136 -13.53 -12.10 -15.56
N GLU A 137 -12.27 -12.52 -15.67
CA GLU A 137 -11.85 -13.59 -16.57
C GLU A 137 -12.57 -14.90 -16.22
N LEU A 138 -12.61 -15.26 -14.94
CA LEU A 138 -13.29 -16.44 -14.44
C LEU A 138 -14.80 -16.38 -14.70
N GLN A 139 -15.45 -15.26 -14.39
CA GLN A 139 -16.89 -15.08 -14.65
C GLN A 139 -17.20 -15.24 -16.14
N THR A 140 -16.40 -14.63 -17.01
CA THR A 140 -16.55 -14.73 -18.47
C THR A 140 -16.35 -16.16 -18.94
N TYR A 141 -15.34 -16.85 -18.40
CA TYR A 141 -15.06 -18.25 -18.73
C TYR A 141 -16.19 -19.19 -18.31
N LEU A 142 -16.70 -19.05 -17.08
CA LEU A 142 -17.81 -19.86 -16.57
C LEU A 142 -19.09 -19.65 -17.39
N ASN A 143 -19.43 -18.39 -17.68
CA ASN A 143 -20.59 -18.09 -18.52
C ASN A 143 -20.46 -18.70 -19.92
N ARG A 144 -19.25 -18.69 -20.50
CA ARG A 144 -18.98 -19.35 -21.79
C ARG A 144 -19.21 -20.86 -21.69
N LEU A 145 -18.66 -21.54 -20.68
CA LEU A 145 -18.84 -22.98 -20.50
C LEU A 145 -20.31 -23.36 -20.33
N ILE A 146 -21.08 -22.58 -19.58
CA ILE A 146 -22.52 -22.81 -19.39
C ILE A 146 -23.27 -22.73 -20.73
N LEU A 147 -22.96 -21.72 -21.55
CA LEU A 147 -23.57 -21.57 -22.88
C LEU A 147 -23.14 -22.70 -23.84
N GLU A 148 -21.86 -23.07 -23.85
CA GLU A 148 -21.35 -24.19 -24.66
C GLU A 148 -21.95 -25.54 -24.23
N ASP A 149 -22.16 -25.74 -22.93
CA ASP A 149 -22.83 -26.93 -22.41
C ASP A 149 -24.31 -26.97 -22.78
N ARG A 150 -25.02 -25.83 -22.68
CA ARG A 150 -26.40 -25.68 -23.18
C ARG A 150 -26.48 -26.06 -24.65
N ASP A 151 -25.64 -25.48 -25.49
CA ASP A 151 -25.68 -25.70 -26.94
C ASP A 151 -25.41 -27.17 -27.28
N ARG A 152 -24.46 -27.82 -26.57
CA ARG A 152 -24.23 -29.28 -26.68
C ARG A 152 -25.46 -30.09 -26.30
N GLN A 153 -26.11 -29.78 -25.17
CA GLN A 153 -27.32 -30.48 -24.74
C GLN A 153 -28.48 -30.30 -25.73
N ILE A 154 -28.65 -29.10 -26.27
CA ILE A 154 -29.67 -28.81 -27.30
C ILE A 154 -29.39 -29.62 -28.57
N ASP A 155 -28.13 -29.66 -29.03
CA ASP A 155 -27.74 -30.44 -30.21
C ASP A 155 -27.95 -31.94 -30.01
N GLU A 156 -27.68 -32.47 -28.82
CA GLU A 156 -27.97 -33.87 -28.47
C GLU A 156 -29.48 -34.18 -28.52
N VAL A 157 -30.32 -33.28 -28.00
CA VAL A 157 -31.79 -33.43 -28.09
C VAL A 157 -32.24 -33.38 -29.55
N ARG A 158 -31.73 -32.42 -30.34
CA ARG A 158 -32.05 -32.29 -31.78
C ARG A 158 -31.64 -33.54 -32.58
N ARG A 159 -30.49 -34.14 -32.27
CA ARG A 159 -30.05 -35.40 -32.91
C ARG A 159 -30.94 -36.60 -32.54
N LYS A 160 -31.46 -36.65 -31.31
CA LYS A 160 -32.29 -37.76 -30.84
C LYS A 160 -33.70 -37.77 -31.46
N TYR A 161 -34.26 -36.61 -31.77
CA TYR A 161 -35.64 -36.44 -32.27
C TYR A 161 -35.68 -36.00 -33.74
N GLN A 162 -34.73 -36.45 -34.56
CA GLN A 162 -34.50 -35.95 -35.91
C GLN A 162 -35.65 -36.28 -36.92
N ASP A 163 -36.51 -37.25 -36.59
CA ASP A 163 -37.58 -37.76 -37.48
C ASP A 163 -39.03 -37.45 -37.03
N ASP A 164 -39.27 -36.91 -35.83
CA ASP A 164 -40.62 -36.63 -35.32
C ASP A 164 -40.92 -35.12 -35.25
N GLN A 165 -42.06 -34.69 -35.82
CA GLN A 165 -42.62 -33.34 -35.64
C GLN A 165 -43.12 -33.18 -34.19
N ASP A 166 -42.22 -33.04 -33.23
CA ASP A 166 -42.55 -33.32 -31.83
C ASP A 166 -42.48 -32.08 -30.93
N ASP A 167 -43.64 -31.64 -30.46
CA ASP A 167 -43.81 -30.65 -29.37
C ASP A 167 -42.96 -31.00 -28.14
N ARG A 168 -42.67 -32.29 -27.90
CA ARG A 168 -41.80 -32.74 -26.80
C ARG A 168 -40.36 -32.27 -26.93
N SER A 169 -39.81 -32.26 -28.15
CA SER A 169 -38.44 -31.80 -28.39
C SER A 169 -38.31 -30.31 -28.06
N GLN A 170 -39.30 -29.51 -28.45
CA GLN A 170 -39.38 -28.09 -28.12
C GLN A 170 -39.53 -27.88 -26.61
N HIS A 171 -40.40 -28.65 -25.95
CA HIS A 171 -40.59 -28.55 -24.50
C HIS A 171 -39.32 -28.87 -23.71
N GLN A 172 -38.52 -29.84 -24.18
CA GLN A 172 -37.27 -30.22 -23.55
C GLN A 172 -36.16 -29.17 -23.77
N VAL A 173 -36.10 -28.57 -24.97
CA VAL A 173 -35.20 -27.44 -25.25
C VAL A 173 -35.53 -26.24 -24.36
N ILE A 174 -36.81 -25.86 -24.25
CA ILE A 174 -37.25 -24.75 -23.38
C ILE A 174 -36.85 -25.01 -21.92
N ARG A 175 -36.97 -26.26 -21.45
CA ARG A 175 -36.55 -26.62 -20.09
C ARG A 175 -35.04 -26.46 -19.89
N ILE A 176 -34.23 -26.86 -20.86
CA ILE A 176 -32.76 -26.72 -20.83
C ILE A 176 -32.38 -25.22 -20.84
N GLU A 177 -33.04 -24.42 -21.68
CA GLU A 177 -32.82 -22.97 -21.73
C GLU A 177 -33.15 -22.31 -20.39
N GLN A 178 -34.30 -22.61 -19.80
CA GLN A 178 -34.68 -22.10 -18.47
C GLN A 178 -33.69 -22.50 -17.37
N GLN A 179 -33.21 -23.75 -17.38
CA GLN A 179 -32.19 -24.20 -16.43
C GLN A 179 -30.87 -23.45 -16.62
N THR A 180 -30.46 -23.21 -17.87
CA THR A 180 -29.25 -22.46 -18.20
C THR A 180 -29.36 -21.02 -17.71
N ASP A 181 -30.49 -20.35 -17.96
CA ASP A 181 -30.74 -18.98 -17.50
C ASP A 181 -30.71 -18.89 -15.97
N ASN A 182 -31.27 -19.88 -15.28
CA ASN A 182 -31.18 -19.98 -13.82
C ASN A 182 -29.72 -20.12 -13.35
N PHE A 183 -28.90 -20.97 -13.98
CA PHE A 183 -27.48 -21.09 -13.61
C PHE A 183 -26.68 -19.82 -13.90
N ILE A 184 -26.93 -19.15 -15.04
CA ILE A 184 -26.27 -17.88 -15.37
C ILE A 184 -26.65 -16.81 -14.34
N THR A 185 -27.91 -16.72 -13.96
CA THR A 185 -28.36 -15.76 -12.93
C THR A 185 -27.75 -16.09 -11.57
N GLU A 186 -27.69 -17.36 -11.15
CA GLU A 186 -27.01 -17.78 -9.92
C GLU A 186 -25.53 -17.40 -9.91
N VAL A 187 -24.80 -17.68 -10.99
CA VAL A 187 -23.37 -17.30 -11.11
C VAL A 187 -23.21 -15.79 -11.05
N ASN A 188 -23.96 -15.03 -11.84
CA ASN A 188 -23.85 -13.57 -11.87
C ASN A 188 -24.25 -12.94 -10.52
N THR A 189 -25.24 -13.50 -9.82
CA THR A 189 -25.60 -13.04 -8.47
C THR A 189 -24.50 -13.34 -7.44
N MET A 190 -23.78 -14.46 -7.58
CA MET A 190 -22.64 -14.77 -6.73
C MET A 190 -21.52 -13.74 -6.89
N PHE A 191 -21.15 -13.40 -8.13
CA PHE A 191 -20.15 -12.36 -8.40
C PHE A 191 -20.63 -10.96 -7.96
N ALA A 192 -21.91 -10.64 -8.15
CA ALA A 192 -22.48 -9.37 -7.67
C ALA A 192 -22.40 -9.21 -6.14
N ARG A 193 -22.60 -10.30 -5.37
CA ARG A 193 -22.42 -10.28 -3.91
C ARG A 193 -20.96 -10.00 -3.49
N LEU A 194 -19.98 -10.46 -4.28
CA LEU A 194 -18.57 -10.17 -4.03
C LEU A 194 -18.27 -8.67 -4.29
N ASP A 195 -18.81 -8.11 -5.36
CA ASP A 195 -18.70 -6.67 -5.66
C ASP A 195 -19.32 -5.80 -4.56
N GLU A 196 -20.48 -6.19 -4.01
CA GLU A 196 -21.10 -5.47 -2.90
C GLU A 196 -20.25 -5.46 -1.63
N ARG A 197 -19.63 -6.60 -1.29
CA ARG A 197 -18.69 -6.68 -0.16
C ARG A 197 -17.49 -5.77 -0.35
N ARG A 198 -16.97 -5.66 -1.58
CA ARG A 198 -15.88 -4.72 -1.91
C ARG A 198 -16.26 -3.26 -1.72
N ARG A 199 -17.53 -2.89 -1.90
CA ARG A 199 -18.04 -1.51 -1.70
C ARG A 199 -18.24 -1.15 -0.22
N LYS A 200 -18.61 -2.12 0.62
CA LYS A 200 -18.82 -1.90 2.06
C LYS A 200 -17.51 -2.02 2.84
N ARG A 201 -16.66 -1.00 2.69
CA ARG A 201 -15.40 -0.85 3.43
C ARG A 201 -15.65 0.00 4.67
N GLU A 202 -15.98 -0.64 5.78
CA GLU A 202 -16.19 0.02 7.07
C GLU A 202 -15.18 -0.52 8.09
N VAL A 203 -14.52 0.39 8.79
CA VAL A 203 -13.62 0.05 9.89
C VAL A 203 -14.46 -0.08 11.15
N PRO A 204 -14.34 -1.17 11.91
CA PRO A 204 -15.07 -1.31 13.16
C PRO A 204 -14.73 -0.22 14.19
N ASP A 205 -15.75 0.41 14.78
CA ASP A 205 -15.62 1.53 15.75
C ASP A 205 -14.72 1.27 16.96
N TYR A 206 -14.52 0.00 17.32
CA TYR A 206 -13.64 -0.40 18.44
C TYR A 206 -12.15 -0.38 18.07
N LEU A 207 -11.81 -0.34 16.77
CA LEU A 207 -10.44 -0.16 16.28
C LEU A 207 -10.11 1.32 16.10
N CYS A 208 -11.09 2.21 16.17
CA CYS A 208 -10.91 3.64 16.00
C CYS A 208 -10.67 4.34 17.34
N GLY A 209 -9.75 5.30 17.34
CA GLY A 209 -9.47 6.17 18.46
C GLY A 209 -10.68 7.04 18.80
N LYS A 210 -10.93 7.28 20.08
CA LYS A 210 -12.09 8.08 20.53
C LYS A 210 -11.92 9.59 20.35
N ILE A 211 -10.72 10.04 19.98
CA ILE A 211 -10.39 11.45 19.75
C ILE A 211 -10.19 11.70 18.25
N SER A 212 -9.24 10.99 17.61
CA SER A 212 -8.96 11.13 16.17
C SER A 212 -10.04 10.54 15.27
N PHE A 213 -10.81 9.56 15.75
CA PHE A 213 -11.70 8.72 14.92
C PHE A 213 -10.98 7.96 13.78
N GLU A 214 -9.65 7.98 13.77
CA GLU A 214 -8.80 7.18 12.88
C GLU A 214 -8.49 5.81 13.51
N ILE A 215 -7.98 4.87 12.72
CA ILE A 215 -7.48 3.59 13.23
C ILE A 215 -6.36 3.81 14.25
N LEU A 216 -6.46 3.14 15.40
CA LEU A 216 -5.48 3.18 16.48
C LEU A 216 -4.09 2.74 15.99
N ARG A 217 -3.12 3.66 15.93
CA ARG A 217 -1.74 3.32 15.54
C ARG A 217 -0.97 2.79 16.74
N GLU A 218 -1.04 3.50 17.86
CA GLU A 218 -0.39 3.15 19.11
C GLU A 218 -1.42 3.11 20.24
N PRO A 219 -2.21 2.01 20.33
CA PRO A 219 -3.28 1.90 21.31
C PRO A 219 -2.74 1.88 22.74
N ILE A 220 -3.33 2.73 23.57
CA ILE A 220 -3.02 2.89 24.99
C ILE A 220 -4.33 2.86 25.77
N VAL A 221 -4.32 2.19 26.92
CA VAL A 221 -5.49 2.05 27.78
C VAL A 221 -5.31 2.91 29.03
N THR A 222 -6.35 3.66 29.38
CA THR A 222 -6.42 4.43 30.64
C THR A 222 -6.89 3.52 31.79
N PRO A 223 -6.69 3.90 33.06
CA PRO A 223 -7.23 3.16 34.21
C PRO A 223 -8.75 2.97 34.17
N SER A 224 -9.46 3.86 33.47
CA SER A 224 -10.89 3.78 33.17
C SER A 224 -11.28 2.65 32.20
N GLY A 225 -10.29 1.97 31.62
CA GLY A 225 -10.49 0.88 30.65
C GLY A 225 -10.72 1.35 29.22
N ILE A 226 -10.50 2.64 28.92
CA ILE A 226 -10.75 3.20 27.59
C ILE A 226 -9.45 3.23 26.80
N THR A 227 -9.52 2.78 25.54
CA THR A 227 -8.37 2.80 24.63
C THR A 227 -8.39 4.03 23.73
N TYR A 228 -7.26 4.72 23.66
CA TYR A 228 -7.01 5.89 22.80
C TYR A 228 -5.77 5.64 21.94
N ASP A 229 -5.52 6.50 20.95
CA ASP A 229 -4.20 6.57 20.33
C ASP A 229 -3.25 7.39 21.22
N ARG A 230 -2.00 6.97 21.31
CA ARG A 230 -0.98 7.60 22.15
C ARG A 230 -0.87 9.09 21.89
N LYS A 231 -0.75 9.46 20.60
CA LYS A 231 -0.53 10.85 20.20
C LYS A 231 -1.68 11.75 20.65
N ASP A 232 -2.91 11.27 20.48
CA ASP A 232 -4.10 12.06 20.77
C ASP A 232 -4.30 12.28 22.27
N ILE A 233 -4.11 11.24 23.09
CA ILE A 233 -4.26 11.42 24.54
C ILE A 233 -3.14 12.29 25.10
N GLU A 234 -1.91 12.12 24.61
CA GLU A 234 -0.76 12.88 25.11
C GLU A 234 -0.94 14.36 24.76
N GLU A 235 -1.47 14.66 23.56
CA GLU A 235 -1.85 16.00 23.17
C GLU A 235 -3.01 16.57 24.01
N HIS A 236 -4.05 15.77 24.27
CA HIS A 236 -5.18 16.17 25.13
C HIS A 236 -4.72 16.49 26.55
N LEU A 237 -3.92 15.62 27.17
CA LEU A 237 -3.42 15.82 28.54
C LEU A 237 -2.52 17.06 28.64
N GLN A 238 -1.75 17.37 27.60
CA GLN A 238 -0.89 18.56 27.56
C GLN A 238 -1.65 19.86 27.26
N ARG A 239 -2.63 19.84 26.35
CA ARG A 239 -3.30 21.06 25.86
C ARG A 239 -4.62 21.36 26.53
N VAL A 240 -5.40 20.34 26.87
CA VAL A 240 -6.78 20.48 27.38
C VAL A 240 -6.81 20.35 28.89
N GLY A 241 -6.24 19.29 29.44
CA GLY A 241 -6.15 19.08 30.88
C GLY A 241 -5.95 17.63 31.31
N HIS A 242 -5.60 17.45 32.58
CA HIS A 242 -5.24 16.17 33.19
C HIS A 242 -6.47 15.35 33.60
N PHE A 243 -7.34 15.06 32.64
CA PHE A 243 -8.53 14.24 32.86
C PHE A 243 -8.86 13.39 31.63
N ASP A 244 -9.50 12.24 31.86
CA ASP A 244 -9.94 11.33 30.81
C ASP A 244 -11.06 12.00 29.96
N PRO A 245 -10.92 12.07 28.61
CA PRO A 245 -11.88 12.75 27.74
C PRO A 245 -13.31 12.24 27.85
N ILE A 246 -13.50 10.95 28.16
CA ILE A 246 -14.83 10.32 28.20
C ILE A 246 -15.36 10.28 29.63
N THR A 247 -14.59 9.72 30.56
CA THR A 247 -15.06 9.50 31.94
C THR A 247 -14.88 10.72 32.85
N ARG A 248 -14.08 11.71 32.43
CA ARG A 248 -13.74 12.91 33.21
C ARG A 248 -13.09 12.62 34.57
N THR A 249 -12.51 11.43 34.72
CA THR A 249 -11.69 11.07 35.86
C THR A 249 -10.31 11.73 35.75
N ASP A 250 -9.67 12.03 36.89
CA ASP A 250 -8.32 12.59 36.87
C ASP A 250 -7.36 11.58 36.24
N LEU A 251 -6.62 12.03 35.22
CA LEU A 251 -5.74 11.19 34.41
C LEU A 251 -4.40 11.90 34.20
N THR A 252 -3.31 11.20 34.47
CA THR A 252 -1.96 11.70 34.20
C THR A 252 -1.23 10.79 33.20
N VAL A 253 -0.19 11.34 32.55
CA VAL A 253 0.58 10.63 31.51
C VAL A 253 1.21 9.35 32.05
N ASP A 254 1.63 9.34 33.32
CA ASP A 254 2.26 8.18 33.96
C ASP A 254 1.31 6.98 34.13
N GLN A 255 0.00 7.21 34.07
CA GLN A 255 -1.02 6.16 34.20
C GLN A 255 -1.35 5.48 32.88
N LEU A 256 -0.79 5.95 31.76
CA LEU A 256 -1.07 5.40 30.43
C LEU A 256 -0.35 4.08 30.22
N ILE A 257 -1.10 3.02 29.96
CA ILE A 257 -0.56 1.66 29.76
C ILE A 257 -0.65 1.31 28.26
N PRO A 258 0.44 0.87 27.61
CA PRO A 258 0.37 0.41 26.22
C PRO A 258 -0.53 -0.84 26.13
N ASN A 259 -1.56 -0.77 25.28
CA ASN A 259 -2.51 -1.87 25.08
C ASN A 259 -1.99 -2.79 23.97
N LEU A 260 -1.06 -3.68 24.33
CA LEU A 260 -0.43 -4.62 23.39
C LEU A 260 -1.44 -5.57 22.72
N ALA A 261 -2.47 -6.00 23.45
CA ALA A 261 -3.52 -6.85 22.90
C ALA A 261 -4.28 -6.15 21.77
N MET A 262 -4.70 -4.89 21.98
CA MET A 262 -5.34 -4.11 20.92
C MET A 262 -4.38 -3.82 19.77
N LYS A 263 -3.08 -3.65 20.03
CA LYS A 263 -2.09 -3.47 18.97
C LYS A 263 -2.06 -4.69 18.04
N GLU A 264 -2.03 -5.90 18.60
CA GLU A 264 -2.07 -7.14 17.82
C GLU A 264 -3.36 -7.29 17.02
N VAL A 265 -4.51 -6.95 17.63
CA VAL A 265 -5.82 -6.98 16.94
C VAL A 265 -5.83 -6.01 15.75
N VAL A 266 -5.37 -4.78 15.94
CA VAL A 266 -5.29 -3.78 14.86
C VAL A 266 -4.32 -4.24 13.77
N ASP A 267 -3.15 -4.78 14.13
CA ASP A 267 -2.18 -5.27 13.16
C ASP A 267 -2.71 -6.46 12.34
N SER A 268 -3.41 -7.38 12.99
CA SER A 268 -4.11 -8.48 12.30
C SER A 268 -5.16 -7.94 11.34
N PHE A 269 -5.98 -6.99 11.80
CA PHE A 269 -7.01 -6.36 10.96
C PHE A 269 -6.41 -5.66 9.74
N LEU A 270 -5.33 -4.89 9.91
CA LEU A 270 -4.65 -4.18 8.82
C LEU A 270 -3.93 -5.13 7.85
N THR A 271 -3.49 -6.28 8.31
CA THR A 271 -2.88 -7.31 7.45
C THR A 271 -3.90 -7.93 6.51
N GLU A 272 -5.12 -8.15 7.00
CA GLU A 272 -6.24 -8.66 6.18
C GLU A 272 -6.88 -7.55 5.34
N ASN A 273 -6.87 -6.32 5.85
CA ASN A 273 -7.58 -5.16 5.30
C ASN A 273 -6.61 -4.01 5.03
N GLU A 274 -5.67 -4.21 4.11
CA GLU A 274 -4.68 -3.17 3.75
C GLU A 274 -5.35 -1.88 3.22
N TRP A 275 -6.57 -1.98 2.68
CA TRP A 275 -7.36 -0.81 2.28
C TRP A 275 -7.67 0.15 3.43
N ALA A 276 -7.68 -0.34 4.68
CA ALA A 276 -8.02 0.43 5.85
C ALA A 276 -6.88 1.34 6.34
N LEU A 277 -5.67 1.22 5.77
CA LEU A 277 -4.51 2.06 6.13
C LEU A 277 -4.71 3.58 5.91
N ASP A 278 -5.72 3.94 5.11
CA ASP A 278 -6.10 5.32 4.76
C ASP A 278 -7.48 5.72 5.35
N TYR A 279 -8.04 4.96 6.30
CA TYR A 279 -9.27 5.34 7.02
C TYR A 279 -8.96 6.37 8.11
#